data_AF-A0A960FS11-F1
#
_entry.id   AF-A0A960FS11-F1
#
_cell.length_a   1.000
_cell.length_b   1.000
_cell.length_c   1.000
_cell.angle_alpha   90.00
_cell.angle_beta   90.00
_cell.angle_gamma   90.00
#
_symmetry.space_group_name_H-M   'P 1'
#
loop_
_entity.id
_entity.type
_entity.pdbx_description
1 polymer ?
#
loop_
_entity_poly.entity_id
_entity_poly.type
_entity_poly.pdbx_seq_one_letter_code
_entity_poly.pdbx_strand_id
1 'polypeptide(L)'
;MRTALTIAGFALAMGGLVGCGGSDSGGSDSGGGMPTDASTSEFCQNFKDLTTDLGKVDPEGDGADAVSALKDAADQMESTGTPSDIPDEARSGLEVTLQAIQGLPDDATLDDITNLEKTLSDAEQKDADAFDTYLQDTCPDLG
;
A
#
# COMPACT_ATOMS: atom_id res chain seq x y z
N MET A 1 -21.10 39.13 -29.97
CA MET A 1 -22.39 39.55 -29.40
C MET A 1 -22.42 39.13 -27.96
N ARG A 2 -22.69 40.07 -27.07
CA ARG A 2 -22.75 39.89 -25.62
C ARG A 2 -24.10 39.28 -25.26
N THR A 3 -24.12 38.25 -24.43
CA THR A 3 -25.23 38.01 -23.49
C THR A 3 -24.66 37.38 -22.23
N ALA A 4 -24.31 38.25 -21.29
CA ALA A 4 -24.37 37.95 -19.87
C ALA A 4 -25.84 37.79 -19.48
N LEU A 5 -26.16 36.78 -18.68
CA LEU A 5 -27.39 36.71 -17.91
C LEU A 5 -27.05 36.16 -16.51
N THR A 6 -27.31 37.02 -15.55
CA THR A 6 -27.05 36.91 -14.12
C THR A 6 -28.29 36.41 -13.37
N ILE A 7 -28.02 35.70 -12.26
CA ILE A 7 -28.83 35.57 -11.03
C ILE A 7 -30.08 34.68 -11.08
N ALA A 8 -30.10 33.64 -10.23
CA ALA A 8 -31.06 33.51 -9.14
C ALA A 8 -30.73 32.27 -8.29
N GLY A 9 -30.39 32.51 -7.02
CA GLY A 9 -30.32 31.45 -6.03
C GLY A 9 -31.70 30.87 -5.74
N PHE A 10 -31.74 29.56 -5.51
CA PHE A 10 -32.83 28.89 -4.81
C PHE A 10 -32.23 27.98 -3.76
N ALA A 11 -32.60 28.24 -2.52
CA ALA A 11 -32.20 27.52 -1.34
C ALA A 11 -33.01 26.23 -1.18
N LEU A 12 -32.34 25.20 -0.64
CA LEU A 12 -32.82 24.02 0.07
C LEU A 12 -33.91 23.14 -0.58
N ALA A 13 -33.48 21.93 -0.96
CA ALA A 13 -34.28 20.72 -0.81
C ALA A 13 -33.38 19.61 -0.23
N MET A 14 -33.52 19.33 1.06
CA MET A 14 -33.13 18.04 1.64
C MET A 14 -34.08 16.98 1.07
N GLY A 15 -33.52 16.02 0.34
CA GLY A 15 -34.26 14.91 -0.23
C GLY A 15 -33.26 13.85 -0.68
N GLY A 16 -33.04 12.85 0.16
CA GLY A 16 -32.18 11.71 -0.14
C GLY A 16 -32.72 10.93 -1.33
N LEU A 17 -31.89 10.85 -2.36
CA LEU A 17 -31.94 9.84 -3.41
C LEU A 17 -30.46 9.57 -3.75
N VAL A 18 -29.92 8.48 -3.21
CA VAL A 18 -28.60 7.97 -3.58
C VAL A 18 -28.76 7.37 -4.96
N GLY A 19 -28.33 8.09 -6.00
CA GLY A 19 -28.48 7.63 -7.37
C GLY A 19 -28.10 8.68 -8.41
N CYS A 20 -26.86 8.59 -8.88
CA CYS A 20 -26.34 9.04 -10.19
C CYS A 20 -26.44 10.54 -10.54
N GLY A 21 -25.30 11.25 -10.45
CA GLY A 21 -25.10 12.59 -11.02
C GLY A 21 -23.64 13.04 -10.86
N GLY A 22 -22.99 13.41 -11.96
CA GLY A 22 -21.54 13.61 -12.04
C GLY A 22 -21.02 15.03 -11.75
N SER A 23 -19.71 15.14 -11.98
CA SER A 23 -18.89 16.34 -12.20
C SER A 23 -18.60 17.27 -11.02
N ASP A 24 -17.30 17.30 -10.72
CA ASP A 24 -16.50 18.44 -10.27
C ASP A 24 -16.54 18.84 -8.79
N SER A 25 -15.32 18.98 -8.25
CA SER A 25 -14.95 19.65 -7.00
C SER A 25 -15.23 18.90 -5.69
N GLY A 26 -14.16 18.27 -5.17
CA GLY A 26 -13.97 18.03 -3.74
C GLY A 26 -14.76 16.86 -3.15
N GLY A 27 -14.12 15.70 -3.09
CA GLY A 27 -14.70 14.49 -2.51
C GLY A 27 -13.62 13.58 -1.95
N SER A 28 -13.05 13.99 -0.82
CA SER A 28 -12.58 13.15 0.27
C SER A 28 -11.98 11.78 -0.09
N ASP A 29 -10.65 11.75 -0.24
CA ASP A 29 -9.83 10.61 0.17
C ASP A 29 -10.14 10.30 1.64
N SER A 30 -11.12 9.44 1.84
CA SER A 30 -11.46 8.83 3.11
C SER A 30 -11.73 7.35 2.84
N GLY A 31 -10.81 6.73 2.09
CA GLY A 31 -10.52 5.30 2.10
C GLY A 31 -9.07 5.19 2.53
N GLY A 32 -8.85 4.91 3.81
CA GLY A 32 -7.56 5.07 4.48
C GLY A 32 -6.47 4.21 3.87
N GLY A 33 -5.55 4.85 3.15
CA GLY A 33 -4.21 4.32 2.93
C GLY A 33 -3.43 4.29 4.24
N MET A 34 -2.22 3.74 4.21
CA MET A 34 -1.39 3.61 5.40
C MET A 34 -1.16 4.96 6.12
N PRO A 35 -0.94 4.97 7.44
CA PRO A 35 -0.46 6.16 8.15
C PRO A 35 0.79 6.73 7.47
N THR A 36 1.02 8.04 7.58
CA THR A 36 2.13 8.73 6.89
C THR A 36 3.04 9.48 7.84
N ASP A 37 2.97 9.16 9.12
CA ASP A 37 3.66 9.83 10.21
C ASP A 37 4.67 8.93 10.92
N ALA A 38 4.94 7.74 10.37
CA ALA A 38 5.98 6.86 10.88
C ALA A 38 7.36 7.52 10.75
N SER A 39 8.21 7.35 11.75
CA SER A 39 9.60 7.73 11.60
C SER A 39 10.31 6.79 10.62
N THR A 40 11.30 7.29 9.88
CA THR A 40 12.16 6.44 9.02
C THR A 40 12.78 5.28 9.80
N SER A 41 13.13 5.50 11.06
CA SER A 41 13.69 4.45 11.92
C SER A 41 12.69 3.35 12.23
N GLU A 42 11.43 3.68 12.57
CA GLU A 42 10.38 2.68 12.81
C GLU A 42 10.05 1.93 11.53
N PHE A 43 9.94 2.65 10.42
CA PHE A 43 9.73 2.07 9.10
C PHE A 43 10.81 1.04 8.76
N CYS A 44 12.10 1.42 8.79
CA CYS A 44 13.20 0.50 8.48
C CYS A 44 13.30 -0.67 9.48
N GLN A 45 12.94 -0.43 10.75
CA GLN A 45 12.96 -1.48 11.78
C GLN A 45 11.99 -2.61 11.45
N ASN A 46 10.79 -2.31 10.95
CA ASN A 46 9.82 -3.34 10.55
C ASN A 46 10.37 -4.28 9.47
N PHE A 47 11.07 -3.75 8.45
CA PHE A 47 11.68 -4.59 7.41
C PHE A 47 12.86 -5.39 7.95
N LYS A 48 13.64 -4.82 8.87
CA LYS A 48 14.73 -5.54 9.53
C LYS A 48 14.23 -6.70 10.37
N ASP A 49 13.12 -6.49 11.08
CA ASP A 49 12.46 -7.52 11.87
C ASP A 49 11.91 -8.62 10.95
N LEU A 50 11.28 -8.27 9.83
CA LEU A 50 10.88 -9.23 8.80
C LEU A 50 12.06 -10.06 8.28
N THR A 51 13.17 -9.43 7.89
CA THR A 51 14.38 -10.17 7.43
C THR A 51 14.90 -11.10 8.53
N THR A 52 14.87 -10.66 9.78
CA THR A 52 15.28 -11.47 10.94
C THR A 52 14.37 -12.66 11.16
N ASP A 53 13.06 -12.49 10.99
CA ASP A 53 12.07 -13.54 11.17
C ASP A 53 12.10 -14.55 10.03
N LEU A 54 12.20 -14.09 8.78
CA LEU A 54 12.43 -14.96 7.62
C LEU A 54 13.74 -15.75 7.73
N GLY A 55 14.79 -15.17 8.32
CA GLY A 55 16.05 -15.86 8.59
C GLY A 55 15.94 -17.00 9.62
N LYS A 56 14.83 -17.10 10.36
CA LYS A 56 14.55 -18.20 11.29
C LYS A 56 13.69 -19.30 10.66
N VAL A 57 13.09 -19.05 9.50
CA VAL A 57 12.25 -20.02 8.80
C VAL A 57 13.12 -21.13 8.21
N ASP A 58 12.65 -22.37 8.27
CA ASP A 58 13.32 -23.51 7.65
C ASP A 58 13.21 -23.42 6.11
N PRO A 59 14.33 -23.28 5.38
CA PRO A 59 14.31 -23.22 3.91
C PRO A 59 13.91 -24.55 3.27
N GLU A 60 13.93 -25.66 4.01
CA GLU A 60 13.46 -26.98 3.55
C GLU A 60 12.00 -27.24 3.92
N GLY A 61 11.33 -26.27 4.57
CA GLY A 61 9.93 -26.34 4.96
C GLY A 61 8.94 -26.20 3.80
N ASP A 62 7.65 -26.34 4.10
CA ASP A 62 6.55 -26.21 3.13
C ASP A 62 6.19 -24.76 2.78
N GLY A 63 6.78 -23.79 3.47
CA GLY A 63 6.57 -22.36 3.26
C GLY A 63 5.51 -21.74 4.17
N ALA A 64 4.71 -22.52 4.89
CA ALA A 64 3.62 -22.00 5.73
C ALA A 64 4.13 -21.03 6.81
N ASP A 65 5.27 -21.34 7.45
CA ASP A 65 5.89 -20.46 8.43
C ASP A 65 6.39 -19.14 7.79
N ALA A 66 6.88 -19.18 6.53
CA ALA A 66 7.26 -17.98 5.80
C ALA A 66 6.04 -17.12 5.45
N VAL A 67 4.95 -17.75 5.01
CA VAL A 67 3.68 -17.06 4.69
C VAL A 67 3.13 -16.38 5.94
N SER A 68 3.10 -17.07 7.08
CA SER A 68 2.64 -16.48 8.34
C SER A 68 3.50 -15.28 8.74
N ALA A 69 4.84 -15.41 8.67
CA ALA A 69 5.75 -14.32 9.00
C ALA A 69 5.58 -13.11 8.08
N LEU A 70 5.36 -13.34 6.77
CA LEU A 70 5.12 -12.28 5.80
C LEU A 70 3.79 -11.55 6.07
N LYS A 71 2.71 -12.28 6.36
CA LYS A 71 1.41 -11.69 6.68
C LYS A 71 1.44 -10.89 7.98
N ASP A 72 2.04 -11.44 9.03
CA ASP A 72 2.19 -10.73 10.31
C ASP A 72 3.00 -9.44 10.13
N ALA A 73 4.07 -9.49 9.34
CA ALA A 73 4.86 -8.30 9.01
C ALA A 73 4.08 -7.29 8.16
N ALA A 74 3.27 -7.75 7.20
CA ALA A 74 2.43 -6.89 6.38
C ALA A 74 1.41 -6.12 7.23
N ASP A 75 0.74 -6.79 8.16
CA ASP A 75 -0.18 -6.15 9.12
C ASP A 75 0.55 -5.10 9.99
N GLN A 76 1.75 -5.43 10.47
CA GLN A 76 2.56 -4.52 11.28
C GLN A 76 3.01 -3.29 10.48
N MET A 77 3.42 -3.48 9.22
CA MET A 77 3.85 -2.40 8.33
C MET A 77 2.67 -1.51 7.93
N GLU A 78 1.51 -2.09 7.62
CA GLU A 78 0.26 -1.34 7.38
C GLU A 78 -0.13 -0.48 8.59
N SER A 79 -0.02 -1.04 9.81
CA SER A 79 -0.35 -0.31 11.03
C SER A 79 0.66 0.75 11.40
N THR A 80 1.95 0.55 11.09
CA THR A 80 3.00 1.53 11.35
C THR A 80 2.91 2.68 10.36
N GLY A 81 2.67 2.33 9.09
CA GLY A 81 2.64 3.25 7.98
C GLY A 81 4.02 3.66 7.48
N THR A 82 4.05 4.75 6.73
CA THR A 82 5.23 5.21 5.98
C THR A 82 5.77 6.53 6.54
N PRO A 83 7.04 6.86 6.25
CA PRO A 83 7.53 8.22 6.38
C PRO A 83 6.71 9.20 5.54
N SER A 84 6.61 10.45 5.98
CA SER A 84 5.85 11.49 5.28
C SER A 84 6.46 11.93 3.95
N ASP A 85 7.73 11.61 3.74
CA ASP A 85 8.54 11.96 2.57
C ASP A 85 8.72 10.82 1.56
N ILE A 86 8.05 9.67 1.78
CA ILE A 86 8.02 8.59 0.80
C ILE A 86 7.42 9.12 -0.52
N PRO A 87 8.03 8.83 -1.69
CA PRO A 87 7.43 9.13 -2.98
C PRO A 87 6.09 8.39 -3.17
N ASP A 88 5.15 9.00 -3.89
CA ASP A 88 3.81 8.42 -4.11
C ASP A 88 3.89 7.03 -4.78
N GLU A 89 4.79 6.86 -5.76
CA GLU A 89 5.02 5.59 -6.44
C GLU A 89 5.58 4.52 -5.50
N ALA A 90 6.52 4.90 -4.62
CA ALA A 90 7.09 3.99 -3.63
C ALA A 90 6.08 3.61 -2.55
N ARG A 91 5.20 4.54 -2.18
CA ARG A 91 4.09 4.25 -1.27
C ARG A 91 3.09 3.29 -1.92
N SER A 92 2.70 3.55 -3.16
CA SER A 92 1.83 2.67 -3.95
C SER A 92 2.44 1.27 -4.04
N GLY A 93 3.74 1.18 -4.31
CA GLY A 93 4.47 -0.09 -4.39
C GLY A 93 4.44 -0.88 -3.09
N LEU A 94 4.63 -0.21 -1.95
CA LEU A 94 4.48 -0.83 -0.64
C LEU A 94 3.05 -1.34 -0.42
N GLU A 95 2.04 -0.50 -0.64
CA GLU A 95 0.63 -0.85 -0.43
C GLU A 95 0.22 -2.06 -1.29
N VAL A 96 0.63 -2.09 -2.55
CA VAL A 96 0.39 -3.24 -3.44
C VAL A 96 1.14 -4.49 -2.98
N THR A 97 2.40 -4.36 -2.57
CA THR A 97 3.21 -5.50 -2.10
C THR A 97 2.59 -6.13 -0.85
N LEU A 98 2.16 -5.32 0.11
CA LEU A 98 1.54 -5.79 1.35
C LEU A 98 0.17 -6.43 1.08
N GLN A 99 -0.64 -5.86 0.19
CA GLN A 99 -1.89 -6.47 -0.25
C GLN A 99 -1.67 -7.81 -0.96
N ALA A 100 -0.63 -7.92 -1.79
CA ALA A 100 -0.29 -9.17 -2.47
C ALA A 100 0.11 -10.26 -1.46
N ILE A 101 0.90 -9.90 -0.44
CA ILE A 101 1.28 -10.80 0.67
C ILE A 101 0.04 -11.26 1.45
N GLN A 102 -0.84 -10.33 1.81
CA GLN A 102 -2.10 -10.66 2.51
C GLN A 102 -3.01 -11.57 1.67
N GLY A 103 -2.94 -11.43 0.35
CA GLY A 103 -3.67 -12.27 -0.61
C GLY A 103 -3.11 -13.68 -0.81
N LEU A 104 -1.91 -13.99 -0.30
CA LEU A 104 -1.35 -15.33 -0.39
C LEU A 104 -2.22 -16.34 0.36
N PRO A 105 -2.46 -17.55 -0.18
CA PRO A 105 -3.10 -18.61 0.58
C PRO A 105 -2.20 -19.04 1.76
N ASP A 106 -2.80 -19.49 2.87
CA ASP A 106 -2.05 -19.88 4.08
C ASP A 106 -1.11 -21.09 3.85
N ASP A 107 -1.40 -21.89 2.82
CA ASP A 107 -0.58 -23.01 2.35
C ASP A 107 0.28 -22.65 1.13
N ALA A 108 0.50 -21.36 0.87
CA ALA A 108 1.42 -20.91 -0.17
C ALA A 108 2.84 -21.45 0.06
N THR A 109 3.48 -21.81 -1.03
CA THR A 109 4.84 -22.34 -1.03
C THR A 109 5.88 -21.22 -1.13
N LEU A 110 7.14 -21.53 -0.87
CA LEU A 110 8.26 -20.61 -1.12
C LEU A 110 8.34 -20.14 -2.59
N ASP A 111 7.92 -21.00 -3.53
CA ASP A 111 7.84 -20.65 -4.94
C ASP A 111 6.72 -19.63 -5.20
N ASP A 112 5.58 -19.74 -4.53
CA ASP A 112 4.48 -18.77 -4.65
C ASP A 112 4.89 -17.39 -4.14
N ILE A 113 5.58 -17.36 -2.99
CA ILE A 113 6.17 -16.13 -2.41
C ILE A 113 7.16 -15.50 -3.40
N THR A 114 8.08 -16.30 -3.95
CA THR A 114 9.13 -15.80 -4.87
C THR A 114 8.55 -15.31 -6.20
N ASN A 115 7.39 -15.82 -6.60
CA ASN A 115 6.71 -15.41 -7.84
C ASN A 115 5.61 -14.37 -7.61
N LEU A 116 5.45 -13.84 -6.39
CA LEU A 116 4.37 -12.91 -6.05
C LEU A 116 4.36 -11.67 -6.96
N GLU A 117 5.52 -11.08 -7.21
CA GLU A 117 5.67 -9.91 -8.10
C GLU A 117 5.15 -10.17 -9.53
N LYS A 118 5.28 -11.41 -10.03
CA LYS A 118 4.80 -11.78 -11.38
C LYS A 118 3.27 -11.84 -11.48
N THR A 119 2.58 -11.83 -10.34
CA THR A 119 1.11 -11.79 -10.29
C THR A 119 0.58 -10.36 -10.41
N LEU A 120 1.45 -9.36 -10.23
CA LEU A 120 1.14 -7.95 -10.35
C LEU A 120 1.07 -7.52 -11.82
N SER A 121 0.28 -6.49 -12.11
CA SER A 121 0.28 -5.81 -13.41
C SER A 121 1.56 -5.03 -13.65
N ASP A 122 1.84 -4.67 -14.92
CA ASP A 122 3.03 -3.89 -15.29
C ASP A 122 3.15 -2.55 -14.53
N ALA A 123 2.01 -1.93 -14.18
CA ALA A 123 1.99 -0.68 -13.42
C ALA A 123 2.33 -0.92 -11.94
N GLU A 124 1.77 -1.97 -11.35
CA GLU A 124 2.04 -2.38 -9.97
C GLU A 124 3.50 -2.83 -9.77
N GLN A 125 4.07 -3.56 -10.74
CA GLN A 125 5.49 -3.93 -10.74
C GLN A 125 6.39 -2.69 -10.74
N LYS A 126 6.05 -1.68 -11.55
CA LYS A 126 6.80 -0.41 -11.59
C LYS A 126 6.75 0.33 -10.25
N ASP A 127 5.62 0.30 -9.57
CA ASP A 127 5.48 0.91 -8.25
C ASP A 127 6.26 0.10 -7.21
N ALA A 128 6.22 -1.24 -7.27
CA ALA A 128 7.03 -2.12 -6.43
C ALA A 128 8.54 -1.88 -6.63
N ASP A 129 9.01 -1.71 -7.87
CA ASP A 129 10.40 -1.33 -8.17
C ASP A 129 10.79 0.01 -7.54
N ALA A 130 9.87 0.98 -7.57
CA ALA A 130 10.08 2.29 -6.96
C ALA A 130 10.17 2.18 -5.42
N PHE A 131 9.34 1.32 -4.82
CA PHE A 131 9.41 0.97 -3.41
C PHE A 131 10.73 0.31 -3.05
N ASP A 132 11.17 -0.70 -3.81
CA ASP A 132 12.45 -1.39 -3.58
C ASP A 132 13.65 -0.44 -3.67
N THR A 133 13.62 0.50 -4.62
CA THR A 133 14.64 1.54 -4.74
C THR A 133 14.64 2.45 -3.52
N TYR A 134 13.46 2.91 -3.10
CA TYR A 134 13.31 3.75 -1.92
C TYR A 134 13.81 3.05 -0.65
N LEU A 135 13.49 1.76 -0.48
CA LEU A 135 13.89 0.97 0.67
C LEU A 135 15.43 0.85 0.75
N GLN A 136 16.10 0.61 -0.37
CA GLN A 136 17.57 0.55 -0.44
C GLN A 136 18.23 1.89 -0.09
N ASP A 137 17.69 3.00 -0.59
CA ASP A 137 18.24 4.34 -0.34
C ASP A 137 17.97 4.82 1.10
N THR A 138 16.81 4.46 1.65
CA THR A 138 16.33 4.94 2.94
C THR A 138 16.78 4.06 4.11
N CYS A 139 16.86 2.75 3.88
CA CYS A 139 17.20 1.73 4.87
C CYS A 139 18.46 0.96 4.43
N PRO A 140 19.64 1.61 4.39
CA PRO A 140 20.87 1.03 3.84
C PRO A 140 21.38 -0.20 4.61
N ASP A 141 20.91 -0.40 5.85
CA ASP A 141 21.26 -1.57 6.68
C ASP A 141 20.52 -2.86 6.26
N LEU A 142 19.57 -2.77 5.32
CA LEU A 142 18.83 -3.92 4.78
C LEU A 142 19.49 -4.55 3.54
N GLY A 143 20.54 -3.91 2.99
CA GLY A 143 21.28 -4.34 1.80
C GLY A 143 22.66 -4.92 2.08
#